data_AF-A0AAI9YTW3-F1
#
_entry.id   AF-A0AAI9YTW3-F1
#
_cell.length_a   1.000
_cell.length_b   1.000
_cell.length_c   1.000
_cell.angle_alpha   90.00
_cell.angle_beta   90.00
_cell.angle_gamma   90.00
#
_symmetry.space_group_name_H-M   'P 1'
#
loop_
_entity.id
_entity.type
_entity.pdbx_description
1 polymer ?
#
loop_
_entity_poly.entity_id
_entity_poly.type
_entity_poly.pdbx_seq_one_letter_code
_entity_poly.pdbx_strand_id
1 'polypeptide(L)'
;MKFLYSELRAAKAKVITSHGAGGLAFGNGPSVLQILNNHNLLGSDILISHANFPKDGDAELVKKHNACISATPNTELQMGWPPVALHPEFEANSSLGVDCHSCGSSFMPNQMRLGLQYARLERQENLRRQGKWSRHVGPSAEQAFNLATIGGAKAIGMEGEVGQIRVGAKADLVVFSTDSPAMLPAAEEDPIAAVILHSSERDVETVIVGGVIRKENGKLLPVSFTGQVEGSSDLGLHGKSITWKDVAVNLIQSRSRLNKKAEGIDMTVVEETIIDNFYMNRKDMLEQS
;
A
#
# COMPACT_ATOMS: atom_id res chain seq x y z
N MET A 1 19.27 10.83 -12.93
CA MET A 1 18.33 10.94 -11.79
C MET A 1 17.94 12.38 -11.47
N LYS A 2 18.87 13.29 -11.12
CA LYS A 2 18.53 14.69 -10.75
C LYS A 2 17.68 15.45 -11.78
N PHE A 3 18.01 15.29 -13.07
CA PHE A 3 17.28 15.91 -14.18
C PHE A 3 15.78 15.53 -14.20
N LEU A 4 15.47 14.24 -14.06
CA LEU A 4 14.09 13.75 -14.02
C LEU A 4 13.30 14.36 -12.85
N TYR A 5 13.91 14.44 -11.66
CA TYR A 5 13.26 15.05 -10.49
C TYR A 5 13.00 16.55 -10.70
N SER A 6 13.94 17.27 -11.33
CA SER A 6 13.71 18.67 -11.68
C SER A 6 12.60 18.85 -12.70
N GLU A 7 12.50 17.98 -13.71
CA GLU A 7 11.41 18.02 -14.68
C GLU A 7 10.05 17.72 -14.04
N LEU A 8 9.96 16.68 -13.19
CA LEU A 8 8.74 16.34 -12.47
C LEU A 8 8.27 17.50 -11.57
N ARG A 9 9.20 18.13 -10.85
CA ARG A 9 8.90 19.30 -10.02
C ARG A 9 8.51 20.52 -10.85
N ALA A 10 9.17 20.76 -11.98
CA ALA A 10 8.80 21.83 -12.91
C ALA A 10 7.41 21.60 -13.51
N ALA A 11 7.05 20.35 -13.78
CA ALA A 11 5.71 19.93 -14.21
C ALA A 11 4.67 19.93 -13.07
N LYS A 12 5.06 20.32 -11.84
CA LYS A 12 4.19 20.36 -10.65
C LYS A 12 3.60 18.99 -10.29
N ALA A 13 4.35 17.92 -10.50
CA ALA A 13 4.00 16.61 -9.96
C ALA A 13 3.80 16.74 -8.44
N LYS A 14 2.62 16.33 -7.95
CA LYS A 14 2.28 16.41 -6.53
C LYS A 14 3.04 15.38 -5.69
N VAL A 15 3.29 14.22 -6.27
CA VAL A 15 3.91 13.06 -5.61
C VAL A 15 4.86 12.38 -6.59
N ILE A 16 6.04 12.03 -6.09
CA ILE A 16 7.06 11.24 -6.76
C ILE A 16 7.28 9.99 -5.90
N THR A 17 6.92 8.83 -6.46
CA THR A 17 7.01 7.55 -5.74
C THR A 17 8.30 6.81 -6.08
N SER A 18 8.94 6.19 -5.10
CA SER A 18 10.06 5.27 -5.32
C SER A 18 9.93 4.04 -4.44
N HIS A 19 10.37 2.88 -4.94
CA HIS A 19 10.52 1.70 -4.11
C HIS A 19 11.72 1.88 -3.17
N GLY A 20 11.53 1.54 -1.89
CA GLY A 20 12.54 1.57 -0.84
C GLY A 20 12.88 0.18 -0.32
N ALA A 21 13.08 -0.79 -1.21
CA ALA A 21 13.54 -2.12 -0.85
C ALA A 21 15.05 -2.11 -0.50
N GLY A 22 15.46 -2.90 0.49
CA GLY A 22 16.83 -2.90 1.01
C GLY A 22 17.17 -4.18 1.77
N GLY A 23 18.18 -4.11 2.64
CA GLY A 23 18.64 -5.25 3.42
C GLY A 23 19.70 -6.10 2.70
N LEU A 24 19.96 -7.31 3.22
CA LEU A 24 21.06 -8.18 2.76
C LEU A 24 20.94 -8.56 1.28
N ALA A 25 19.71 -8.76 0.79
CA ALA A 25 19.44 -9.07 -0.61
C ALA A 25 19.96 -8.00 -1.57
N PHE A 26 20.10 -6.74 -1.12
CA PHE A 26 20.58 -5.60 -1.92
C PHE A 26 21.92 -5.06 -1.38
N GLY A 27 22.75 -5.94 -0.82
CA GLY A 27 24.10 -5.60 -0.35
C GLY A 27 24.13 -4.75 0.92
N ASN A 28 22.99 -4.55 1.60
CA ASN A 28 22.86 -3.83 2.85
C ASN A 28 23.40 -2.38 2.84
N GLY A 29 23.44 -1.76 1.66
CA GLY A 29 23.93 -0.40 1.45
C GLY A 29 23.07 0.70 2.10
N PRO A 30 23.35 1.97 1.80
CA PRO A 30 22.53 3.10 2.27
C PRO A 30 21.06 2.93 1.88
N SER A 31 20.15 3.40 2.73
CA SER A 31 18.72 3.39 2.43
C SER A 31 18.40 4.31 1.25
N VAL A 32 17.26 4.09 0.59
CA VAL A 32 16.76 5.02 -0.46
C VAL A 32 16.57 6.43 0.10
N LEU A 33 16.19 6.57 1.37
CA LEU A 33 16.08 7.86 2.06
C LEU A 33 17.43 8.58 2.12
N GLN A 34 18.49 7.88 2.53
CA GLN A 34 19.85 8.41 2.57
C GLN A 34 20.37 8.75 1.17
N ILE A 35 20.13 7.88 0.18
CA ILE A 35 20.54 8.11 -1.22
C ILE A 35 19.89 9.39 -1.76
N LEU A 36 18.56 9.54 -1.61
CA LEU A 36 17.84 10.72 -2.06
C LEU A 36 18.30 11.98 -1.32
N ASN A 37 18.51 11.90 0.00
CA ASN A 37 19.01 13.02 0.79
C ASN A 37 20.41 13.46 0.33
N ASN A 38 21.35 12.53 0.13
CA ASN A 38 22.72 12.82 -0.32
C ASN A 38 22.76 13.47 -1.71
N HIS A 39 21.72 13.27 -2.51
CA HIS A 39 21.58 13.91 -3.82
C HIS A 39 20.71 15.17 -3.81
N ASN A 40 20.26 15.65 -2.64
CA ASN A 40 19.32 16.77 -2.48
C ASN A 40 17.98 16.55 -3.19
N LEU A 41 17.51 15.31 -3.23
CA LEU A 41 16.27 14.89 -3.88
C LEU A 41 15.15 14.59 -2.89
N LEU A 42 15.46 14.30 -1.62
CA LEU A 42 14.45 14.03 -0.59
C LEU A 42 13.66 15.30 -0.23
N GLY A 43 12.34 15.20 -0.26
CA GLY A 43 11.42 16.32 -0.01
C GLY A 43 10.01 15.82 0.31
N SER A 44 9.10 16.77 0.53
CA SER A 44 7.71 16.47 0.89
C SER A 44 6.88 15.91 -0.25
N ASP A 45 7.41 15.97 -1.47
CA ASP A 45 6.85 15.36 -2.67
C ASP A 45 7.23 13.87 -2.81
N ILE A 46 8.05 13.32 -1.91
CA ILE A 46 8.53 11.94 -2.00
C ILE A 46 7.67 11.00 -1.16
N LEU A 47 7.20 9.93 -1.81
CA LEU A 47 6.56 8.79 -1.17
C LEU A 47 7.37 7.52 -1.43
N ILE A 48 7.92 6.92 -0.37
CA ILE A 48 8.71 5.69 -0.46
C ILE A 48 7.83 4.48 -0.20
N SER A 49 7.67 3.60 -1.19
CA SER A 49 7.04 2.30 -0.98
C SER A 49 7.95 1.41 -0.13
N HIS A 50 7.36 0.75 0.85
CA HIS A 50 7.99 -0.14 1.82
C HIS A 50 8.90 0.54 2.85
N ALA A 51 10.08 1.03 2.41
CA ALA A 51 11.15 1.53 3.27
C ALA A 51 11.63 0.49 4.32
N ASN A 52 11.72 -0.79 3.92
CA ASN A 52 12.16 -1.86 4.82
C ASN A 52 13.65 -1.72 5.19
N PHE A 53 14.03 -2.34 6.30
CA PHE A 53 15.41 -2.33 6.81
C PHE A 53 16.00 -0.92 6.94
N PRO A 54 15.30 -0.01 7.65
CA PRO A 54 15.75 1.36 7.81
C PRO A 54 17.13 1.40 8.47
N LYS A 55 17.89 2.43 8.12
CA LYS A 55 19.23 2.73 8.64
C LYS A 55 19.14 3.80 9.71
N ASP A 56 20.19 3.89 10.52
CA ASP A 56 20.35 4.97 11.48
C ASP A 56 20.19 6.34 10.79
N GLY A 57 19.36 7.21 11.36
CA GLY A 57 19.05 8.52 10.79
C GLY A 57 17.87 8.56 9.81
N ASP A 58 17.35 7.42 9.34
CA ASP A 58 16.27 7.41 8.35
C ASP A 58 14.98 8.05 8.86
N ALA A 59 14.61 7.79 10.11
CA ALA A 59 13.42 8.39 10.72
C ALA A 59 13.57 9.93 10.83
N GLU A 60 14.76 10.41 11.17
CA GLU A 60 15.08 11.84 11.22
C GLU A 60 15.01 12.47 9.83
N LEU A 61 15.49 11.78 8.79
CA LEU A 61 15.41 12.25 7.41
C LEU A 61 13.96 12.39 6.93
N VAL A 62 13.14 11.36 7.18
CA VAL A 62 11.70 11.36 6.85
C VAL A 62 11.01 12.57 7.49
N LYS A 63 11.22 12.77 8.79
CA LYS A 63 10.65 13.91 9.53
C LYS A 63 11.16 15.25 9.02
N LYS A 64 12.48 15.40 8.85
CA LYS A 64 13.12 16.65 8.43
C LYS A 64 12.63 17.11 7.05
N HIS A 65 12.46 16.18 6.13
CA HIS A 65 12.05 16.48 4.76
C HIS A 65 10.54 16.39 4.52
N ASN A 66 9.78 15.99 5.55
CA ASN A 66 8.36 15.67 5.47
C ASN A 66 8.04 14.69 4.32
N ALA A 67 8.98 13.78 4.03
CA ALA A 67 8.74 12.68 3.12
C ALA A 67 7.74 11.70 3.75
N CYS A 68 7.12 10.86 2.92
CA CYS A 68 6.17 9.86 3.40
C CYS A 68 6.62 8.43 3.03
N ILE A 69 6.16 7.46 3.81
CA ILE A 69 6.35 6.02 3.57
C ILE A 69 4.98 5.37 3.32
N SER A 70 4.89 4.48 2.35
CA SER A 70 3.72 3.61 2.18
C SER A 70 4.13 2.15 2.40
N ALA A 71 3.85 1.61 3.57
CA ALA A 71 4.08 0.18 3.84
C ALA A 71 2.97 -0.66 3.21
N THR A 72 3.29 -1.90 2.83
CA THR A 72 2.39 -2.82 2.11
C THR A 72 2.41 -4.18 2.79
N PRO A 73 1.82 -4.30 3.99
CA PRO A 73 2.14 -5.38 4.92
C PRO A 73 1.99 -6.79 4.37
N ASN A 74 0.97 -7.06 3.55
CA ASN A 74 0.80 -8.39 2.97
C ASN A 74 1.96 -8.76 2.03
N THR A 75 2.37 -7.85 1.15
CA THR A 75 3.48 -8.08 0.22
C THR A 75 4.81 -8.11 0.95
N GLU A 76 5.05 -7.19 1.88
CA GLU A 76 6.29 -7.15 2.66
C GLU A 76 6.49 -8.43 3.46
N LEU A 77 5.46 -8.91 4.16
CA LEU A 77 5.55 -10.17 4.91
C LEU A 77 5.71 -11.38 3.99
N GLN A 78 5.10 -11.38 2.79
CA GLN A 78 5.32 -12.41 1.78
C GLN A 78 6.78 -12.45 1.31
N MET A 79 7.43 -11.30 1.17
CA MET A 79 8.86 -11.20 0.85
C MET A 79 9.78 -11.52 2.04
N GLY A 80 9.22 -11.73 3.24
CA GLY A 80 9.98 -11.92 4.47
C GLY A 80 10.58 -10.62 5.03
N TRP A 81 10.01 -9.46 4.69
CA TRP A 81 10.52 -8.15 5.07
C TRP A 81 9.61 -7.44 6.10
N PRO A 82 10.18 -6.61 6.99
CA PRO A 82 9.44 -5.95 8.07
C PRO A 82 8.69 -4.70 7.60
N PRO A 83 7.35 -4.62 7.72
CA PRO A 83 6.61 -3.37 7.58
C PRO A 83 6.96 -2.37 8.70
N VAL A 84 7.27 -1.13 8.33
CA VAL A 84 7.74 -0.10 9.30
C VAL A 84 6.68 0.96 9.67
N ALA A 85 5.54 0.98 8.98
CA ALA A 85 4.57 2.08 9.10
C ALA A 85 3.97 2.30 10.49
N LEU A 86 4.00 1.28 11.37
CA LEU A 86 3.50 1.37 12.75
C LEU A 86 4.64 1.44 13.79
N HIS A 87 5.88 1.66 13.34
CA HIS A 87 6.98 1.98 14.24
C HIS A 87 6.81 3.42 14.76
N PRO A 88 6.97 3.68 16.07
CA PRO A 88 6.74 5.00 16.65
C PRO A 88 7.52 6.14 15.97
N GLU A 89 8.70 5.85 15.43
CA GLU A 89 9.56 6.81 14.76
C GLU A 89 9.11 7.15 13.32
N PHE A 90 8.33 6.28 12.66
CA PHE A 90 7.89 6.43 11.26
C PHE A 90 6.38 6.70 11.11
N GLU A 91 5.56 6.35 12.10
CA GLU A 91 4.09 6.36 12.01
C GLU A 91 3.51 7.69 11.50
N ALA A 92 4.00 8.82 12.03
CA ALA A 92 3.49 10.14 11.68
C ALA A 92 3.66 10.54 10.20
N ASN A 93 4.55 9.85 9.48
CA ASN A 93 4.88 10.07 8.08
C ASN A 93 4.54 8.85 7.21
N SER A 94 3.71 7.93 7.72
CA SER A 94 3.43 6.67 7.04
C SER A 94 1.97 6.56 6.56
N SER A 95 1.77 5.68 5.59
CA SER A 95 0.49 5.20 5.11
C SER A 95 0.54 3.69 4.84
N LEU A 96 -0.62 3.09 4.55
CA LEU A 96 -0.70 1.71 4.09
C LEU A 96 -1.13 1.63 2.63
N GLY A 97 -0.60 0.63 1.91
CA GLY A 97 -0.99 0.27 0.56
C GLY A 97 -1.11 -1.24 0.38
N VAL A 98 -1.56 -1.66 -0.81
CA VAL A 98 -1.69 -3.08 -1.19
C VAL A 98 -0.48 -3.59 -1.96
N ASP A 99 0.16 -2.72 -2.75
CA ASP A 99 1.16 -3.08 -3.75
C ASP A 99 0.58 -4.04 -4.82
N CYS A 100 1.18 -5.22 -5.01
CA CYS A 100 0.85 -6.14 -6.08
C CYS A 100 -0.34 -7.05 -5.74
N HIS A 101 -1.56 -6.63 -6.12
CA HIS A 101 -2.80 -7.42 -5.94
C HIS A 101 -2.86 -8.71 -6.79
N SER A 102 -1.84 -9.01 -7.61
CA SER A 102 -1.64 -10.33 -8.24
C SER A 102 -1.14 -11.38 -7.25
N CYS A 103 -0.53 -10.96 -6.14
CA CYS A 103 0.15 -11.83 -5.18
C CYS A 103 -0.59 -11.92 -3.83
N GLY A 104 -1.70 -11.18 -3.67
CA GLY A 104 -2.46 -11.15 -2.43
C GLY A 104 -3.77 -10.35 -2.52
N SER A 105 -4.54 -10.34 -1.44
CA SER A 105 -5.82 -9.61 -1.37
C SER A 105 -5.60 -8.10 -1.38
N SER A 106 -6.43 -7.40 -2.17
CA SER A 106 -6.49 -5.94 -2.23
C SER A 106 -7.40 -5.31 -1.15
N PHE A 107 -7.89 -6.11 -0.22
CA PHE A 107 -8.75 -5.63 0.86
C PHE A 107 -7.92 -4.89 1.92
N MET A 108 -8.09 -3.57 1.99
CA MET A 108 -7.30 -2.70 2.89
C MET A 108 -7.36 -3.10 4.38
N PRO A 109 -8.49 -3.56 4.95
CA PRO A 109 -8.50 -4.06 6.33
C PRO A 109 -7.54 -5.23 6.58
N ASN A 110 -7.27 -6.08 5.58
CA ASN A 110 -6.23 -7.12 5.72
C ASN A 110 -4.83 -6.50 5.84
N GLN A 111 -4.54 -5.43 5.10
CA GLN A 111 -3.27 -4.71 5.21
C GLN A 111 -3.13 -4.08 6.60
N MET A 112 -4.18 -3.42 7.09
CA MET A 112 -4.24 -2.84 8.45
C MET A 112 -4.00 -3.91 9.52
N ARG A 113 -4.69 -5.05 9.41
CA ARG A 113 -4.57 -6.17 10.35
C ARG A 113 -3.18 -6.77 10.36
N LEU A 114 -2.61 -7.06 9.19
CA LEU A 114 -1.27 -7.65 9.09
C LEU A 114 -0.20 -6.71 9.63
N GLY A 115 -0.23 -5.43 9.26
CA GLY A 115 0.69 -4.42 9.80
C GLY A 115 0.57 -4.29 11.32
N LEU A 116 -0.67 -4.23 11.84
CA LEU A 116 -0.93 -4.13 13.28
C LEU A 116 -0.40 -5.34 14.06
N GLN A 117 -0.68 -6.54 13.57
CA GLN A 117 -0.25 -7.77 14.23
C GLN A 117 1.27 -7.93 14.17
N TYR A 118 1.90 -7.57 13.04
CA TYR A 118 3.36 -7.56 12.92
C TYR A 118 4.01 -6.59 13.91
N ALA A 119 3.57 -5.33 13.94
CA ALA A 119 4.15 -4.31 14.81
C ALA A 119 4.03 -4.67 16.31
N ARG A 120 2.93 -5.32 16.69
CA ARG A 120 2.75 -5.87 18.04
C ARG A 120 3.73 -6.99 18.34
N LEU A 121 3.89 -7.96 17.44
CA LEU A 121 4.83 -9.06 17.60
C LEU A 121 6.27 -8.55 17.72
N GLU A 122 6.69 -7.71 16.77
CA GLU A 122 8.05 -7.19 16.71
C GLU A 122 8.40 -6.37 17.95
N ARG A 123 7.50 -5.49 18.41
CA ARG A 123 7.67 -4.74 19.67
C ARG A 123 7.89 -5.67 20.86
N GLN A 124 7.10 -6.73 20.97
CA GLN A 124 7.21 -7.67 22.08
C GLN A 124 8.50 -8.50 21.99
N GLU A 125 8.93 -8.90 20.80
CA GLU A 125 10.21 -9.58 20.58
C GLU A 125 11.41 -8.69 20.95
N ASN A 126 11.36 -7.41 20.57
CA ASN A 126 12.39 -6.43 20.93
C ASN A 126 12.48 -6.22 22.46
N LEU A 127 11.34 -6.15 23.16
CA LEU A 127 11.31 -6.12 24.63
C LEU A 127 11.87 -7.41 25.24
N ARG A 128 11.47 -8.56 24.71
CA ARG A 128 11.91 -9.88 25.20
C ARG A 128 13.42 -10.04 25.09
N ARG A 129 14.03 -9.61 23.98
CA ARG A 129 15.50 -9.59 23.78
C ARG A 129 16.24 -8.75 24.83
N GLN A 130 15.57 -7.76 25.41
CA GLN A 130 16.10 -6.94 26.51
C GLN A 130 15.76 -7.49 27.89
N GLY A 131 15.14 -8.68 27.98
CA GLY A 131 14.65 -9.23 29.24
C GLY A 131 13.47 -8.45 29.84
N LYS A 132 12.72 -7.71 29.02
CA LYS A 132 11.58 -6.86 29.42
C LYS A 132 10.27 -7.37 28.84
N TRP A 133 9.15 -6.92 29.42
CA TRP A 133 7.80 -7.07 28.87
C TRP A 133 6.99 -5.80 29.12
N SER A 134 5.90 -5.62 28.37
CA SER A 134 5.00 -4.46 28.48
C SER A 134 3.56 -4.93 28.71
N ARG A 135 2.82 -4.24 29.58
CA ARG A 135 1.37 -4.43 29.76
C ARG A 135 0.56 -4.04 28.52
N HIS A 136 1.01 -3.04 27.78
CA HIS A 136 0.43 -2.66 26.49
C HIS A 136 0.97 -3.56 25.39
N VAL A 137 0.12 -4.02 24.46
CA VAL A 137 0.52 -4.91 23.37
C VAL A 137 1.26 -4.19 22.24
N GLY A 138 1.03 -2.89 22.07
CA GLY A 138 1.65 -2.05 21.05
C GLY A 138 0.62 -1.11 20.43
N PRO A 139 0.71 -0.82 19.12
CA PRO A 139 -0.20 0.10 18.47
C PRO A 139 -1.67 -0.37 18.52
N SER A 140 -2.58 0.60 18.39
CA SER A 140 -4.03 0.44 18.40
C SER A 140 -4.60 0.16 17.00
N ALA A 141 -5.84 -0.31 16.96
CA ALA A 141 -6.57 -0.44 15.70
C ALA A 141 -6.81 0.92 15.03
N GLU A 142 -7.07 1.97 15.82
CA GLU A 142 -7.22 3.34 15.34
C GLU A 142 -5.96 3.86 14.62
N GLN A 143 -4.76 3.56 15.14
CA GLN A 143 -3.52 3.93 14.45
C GLN A 143 -3.42 3.28 13.07
N ALA A 144 -3.72 1.97 12.97
CA ALA A 144 -3.74 1.28 11.69
C ALA A 144 -4.84 1.80 10.73
N PHE A 145 -6.01 2.15 11.27
CA PHE A 145 -7.11 2.76 10.50
C PHE A 145 -6.69 4.11 9.92
N ASN A 146 -6.04 4.95 10.74
CA ASN A 146 -5.59 6.27 10.34
C ASN A 146 -4.53 6.19 9.24
N LEU A 147 -3.58 5.25 9.31
CA LEU A 147 -2.58 5.06 8.25
C LEU A 147 -3.20 4.70 6.89
N ALA A 148 -4.32 3.97 6.89
CA ALA A 148 -5.03 3.59 5.66
C ALA A 148 -6.06 4.63 5.17
N THR A 149 -6.31 5.70 5.93
CA THR A 149 -7.28 6.74 5.61
C THR A 149 -6.61 8.12 5.55
N ILE A 150 -6.58 8.87 6.64
CA ILE A 150 -5.97 10.20 6.72
C ILE A 150 -4.46 10.19 6.43
N GLY A 151 -3.75 9.14 6.84
CA GLY A 151 -2.33 8.94 6.56
C GLY A 151 -2.07 8.75 5.06
N GLY A 152 -2.91 7.96 4.39
CA GLY A 152 -2.89 7.82 2.93
C GLY A 152 -3.17 9.15 2.23
N ALA A 153 -4.17 9.90 2.67
CA ALA A 153 -4.49 11.23 2.12
C ALA A 153 -3.32 12.21 2.27
N LYS A 154 -2.68 12.24 3.44
CA LYS A 154 -1.47 13.03 3.70
C LYS A 154 -0.30 12.62 2.80
N ALA A 155 -0.04 11.31 2.69
CA ALA A 155 1.07 10.77 1.91
C ALA A 155 1.01 11.13 0.42
N ILE A 156 -0.19 11.37 -0.12
CA ILE A 156 -0.38 11.79 -1.52
C ILE A 156 -0.68 13.29 -1.70
N GLY A 157 -0.53 14.10 -0.64
CA GLY A 157 -0.76 15.54 -0.71
C GLY A 157 -2.24 15.94 -0.92
N MET A 158 -3.17 15.11 -0.44
CA MET A 158 -4.62 15.33 -0.49
C MET A 158 -5.24 15.41 0.92
N GLU A 159 -4.44 15.74 1.93
CA GLU A 159 -4.93 16.01 3.28
C GLU A 159 -6.03 17.08 3.25
N GLY A 160 -7.10 16.85 4.00
CA GLY A 160 -8.29 17.71 3.94
C GLY A 160 -9.25 17.36 2.80
N GLU A 161 -8.77 16.90 1.65
CA GLU A 161 -9.63 16.62 0.48
C GLU A 161 -10.27 15.23 0.54
N VAL A 162 -9.54 14.23 1.03
CA VAL A 162 -9.98 12.83 1.13
C VAL A 162 -9.56 12.21 2.47
N GLY A 163 -9.94 10.95 2.71
CA GLY A 163 -9.55 10.18 3.89
C GLY A 163 -10.29 10.54 5.18
N GLN A 164 -11.23 11.48 5.13
CA GLN A 164 -12.00 11.94 6.30
C GLN A 164 -13.42 12.34 5.92
N ILE A 165 -14.35 12.22 6.87
CA ILE A 165 -15.75 12.65 6.71
C ILE A 165 -15.89 14.05 7.33
N ARG A 166 -15.77 15.09 6.49
CA ARG A 166 -16.02 16.48 6.88
C ARG A 166 -16.67 17.26 5.75
N VAL A 167 -17.37 18.35 6.10
CA VAL A 167 -17.86 19.32 5.11
C VAL A 167 -16.68 19.87 4.30
N GLY A 168 -16.80 19.79 2.96
CA GLY A 168 -15.78 20.24 2.01
C GLY A 168 -14.80 19.16 1.54
N ALA A 169 -14.76 17.98 2.16
CA ALA A 169 -14.04 16.82 1.62
C ALA A 169 -14.85 16.14 0.50
N LYS A 170 -14.17 15.34 -0.34
CA LYS A 170 -14.84 14.49 -1.33
C LYS A 170 -15.68 13.43 -0.62
N ALA A 171 -16.83 13.10 -1.20
CA ALA A 171 -17.69 12.02 -0.71
C ALA A 171 -17.13 10.64 -1.14
N ASP A 172 -16.00 10.28 -0.54
CA ASP A 172 -15.34 8.98 -0.66
C ASP A 172 -15.66 8.16 0.60
N LEU A 173 -16.66 7.28 0.50
CA LEU A 173 -17.23 6.57 1.65
C LEU A 173 -17.26 5.05 1.39
N VAL A 174 -16.91 4.28 2.41
CA VAL A 174 -17.09 2.83 2.46
C VAL A 174 -17.97 2.50 3.64
N VAL A 175 -19.12 1.88 3.38
CA VAL A 175 -20.09 1.48 4.40
C VAL A 175 -19.97 -0.01 4.60
N PHE A 176 -19.78 -0.43 5.85
CA PHE A 176 -19.73 -1.84 6.25
C PHE A 176 -21.06 -2.22 6.91
N SER A 177 -21.60 -3.39 6.55
CA SER A 177 -22.65 -4.04 7.33
C SER A 177 -22.07 -4.55 8.64
N THR A 178 -22.86 -4.45 9.70
CA THR A 178 -22.49 -4.87 11.06
C THR A 178 -23.35 -6.01 11.58
N ASP A 179 -24.17 -6.63 10.73
CA ASP A 179 -25.15 -7.65 11.10
C ASP A 179 -24.64 -9.10 10.88
N SER A 180 -23.45 -9.26 10.33
CA SER A 180 -22.87 -10.57 10.09
C SER A 180 -22.33 -11.19 11.40
N PRO A 181 -22.35 -12.53 11.53
CA PRO A 181 -21.76 -13.21 12.69
C PRO A 181 -20.25 -12.96 12.87
N ALA A 182 -19.55 -12.49 11.84
CA ALA A 182 -18.16 -12.09 11.96
C ALA A 182 -18.01 -10.72 12.65
N MET A 183 -18.93 -9.80 12.37
CA MET A 183 -18.91 -8.43 12.87
C MET A 183 -19.54 -8.29 14.25
N LEU A 184 -20.52 -9.12 14.61
CA LEU A 184 -21.18 -9.08 15.92
C LEU A 184 -20.43 -9.91 16.98
N PRO A 185 -20.32 -9.43 18.24
CA PRO A 185 -20.72 -8.10 18.74
C PRO A 185 -19.60 -7.05 18.61
N ALA A 186 -18.48 -7.37 17.97
CA ALA A 186 -17.31 -6.49 17.91
C ALA A 186 -17.65 -5.09 17.38
N ALA A 187 -18.56 -4.99 16.39
CA ALA A 187 -19.02 -3.73 15.84
C ALA A 187 -19.82 -2.86 16.81
N GLU A 188 -20.44 -3.44 17.84
CA GLU A 188 -21.18 -2.71 18.88
C GLU A 188 -20.23 -2.12 19.93
N GLU A 189 -19.11 -2.79 20.19
CA GLU A 189 -18.13 -2.38 21.20
C GLU A 189 -17.07 -1.44 20.61
N ASP A 190 -16.47 -1.80 19.48
CA ASP A 190 -15.43 -1.04 18.79
C ASP A 190 -15.55 -1.23 17.26
N PRO A 191 -16.25 -0.31 16.56
CA PRO A 191 -16.43 -0.37 15.12
C PRO A 191 -15.11 -0.37 14.33
N ILE A 192 -14.07 0.31 14.82
CA ILE A 192 -12.77 0.36 14.13
C ILE A 192 -12.08 -1.00 14.23
N ALA A 193 -12.05 -1.59 15.43
CA ALA A 193 -11.53 -2.93 15.60
C ALA A 193 -12.36 -3.97 14.82
N ALA A 194 -13.68 -3.83 14.75
CA ALA A 194 -14.52 -4.70 13.94
C ALA A 194 -14.15 -4.66 12.45
N VAL A 195 -14.02 -3.46 11.87
CA VAL A 195 -13.59 -3.31 10.48
C VAL A 195 -12.22 -3.95 10.25
N ILE A 196 -11.25 -3.71 11.12
CA ILE A 196 -9.88 -4.17 10.91
C ILE A 196 -9.69 -5.66 11.17
N LEU A 197 -10.22 -6.15 12.30
CA LEU A 197 -9.91 -7.49 12.80
C LEU A 197 -10.93 -8.55 12.37
N HIS A 198 -12.15 -8.14 12.01
CA HIS A 198 -13.28 -9.06 11.81
C HIS A 198 -13.90 -9.03 10.41
N SER A 199 -13.88 -7.88 9.72
CA SER A 199 -14.57 -7.74 8.43
C SER A 199 -13.95 -8.53 7.29
N SER A 200 -14.75 -8.74 6.25
CA SER A 200 -14.36 -9.26 4.94
C SER A 200 -14.95 -8.41 3.82
N GLU A 201 -14.60 -8.70 2.56
CA GLU A 201 -15.14 -8.01 1.38
C GLU A 201 -16.67 -8.15 1.26
N ARG A 202 -17.25 -9.19 1.88
CA ARG A 202 -18.70 -9.42 1.94
C ARG A 202 -19.42 -8.41 2.84
N ASP A 203 -18.74 -7.95 3.90
CA ASP A 203 -19.30 -7.00 4.85
C ASP A 203 -19.28 -5.58 4.30
N VAL A 204 -18.56 -5.30 3.20
CA VAL A 204 -18.66 -4.00 2.52
C VAL A 204 -20.02 -3.89 1.84
N GLU A 205 -20.91 -3.03 2.29
CA GLU A 205 -22.27 -2.93 1.75
C GLU A 205 -22.35 -1.94 0.58
N THR A 206 -21.83 -0.72 0.82
CA THR A 206 -21.91 0.40 -0.13
C THR A 206 -20.54 1.06 -0.27
N VAL A 207 -20.19 1.46 -1.50
CA VAL A 207 -18.97 2.22 -1.80
C VAL A 207 -19.35 3.43 -2.63
N ILE A 208 -18.93 4.61 -2.20
CA ILE A 208 -19.16 5.90 -2.86
C ILE A 208 -17.79 6.51 -3.16
N VAL A 209 -17.59 6.95 -4.40
CA VAL A 209 -16.35 7.60 -4.84
C VAL A 209 -16.71 8.91 -5.53
N GLY A 210 -16.29 10.03 -4.95
CA GLY A 210 -16.61 11.38 -5.42
C GLY A 210 -18.12 11.66 -5.45
N GLY A 211 -18.89 11.05 -4.54
CA GLY A 211 -20.35 11.14 -4.53
C GLY A 211 -21.07 10.19 -5.48
N VAL A 212 -20.35 9.38 -6.25
CA VAL A 212 -20.94 8.38 -7.16
C VAL A 212 -20.92 7.00 -6.50
N ILE A 213 -22.08 6.38 -6.37
CA ILE A 213 -22.21 5.02 -5.85
C ILE A 213 -21.58 4.03 -6.85
N ARG A 214 -20.64 3.21 -6.37
CA ARG A 214 -19.91 2.17 -7.12
C ARG A 214 -20.24 0.75 -6.68
N LYS A 215 -20.72 0.60 -5.46
CA LYS A 215 -21.24 -0.65 -4.89
C LYS A 215 -22.48 -0.31 -4.07
N GLU A 216 -23.52 -1.12 -4.18
CA GLU A 216 -24.78 -0.96 -3.44
C GLU A 216 -25.37 -2.34 -3.14
N ASN A 217 -25.90 -2.55 -1.93
CA ASN A 217 -26.50 -3.81 -1.49
C ASN A 217 -25.59 -5.03 -1.76
N GLY A 218 -24.31 -4.90 -1.41
CA GLY A 218 -23.30 -5.94 -1.61
C GLY A 218 -22.87 -6.16 -3.08
N LYS A 219 -23.44 -5.43 -4.05
CA LYS A 219 -23.22 -5.66 -5.49
C LYS A 219 -22.49 -4.49 -6.15
N LEU A 220 -21.49 -4.81 -6.97
CA LEU A 220 -20.78 -3.79 -7.75
C LEU A 220 -21.65 -3.30 -8.92
N LEU A 221 -21.68 -1.99 -9.13
CA LEU A 221 -22.47 -1.36 -10.18
C LEU A 221 -21.67 -1.23 -11.50
N PRO A 222 -22.34 -1.23 -12.66
CA PRO A 222 -21.70 -0.93 -13.94
C PRO A 222 -21.04 0.45 -13.97
N VAL A 223 -19.97 0.60 -14.75
CA VAL A 223 -19.26 1.88 -14.91
C VAL A 223 -19.59 2.46 -16.29
N SER A 224 -20.16 3.66 -16.28
CA SER A 224 -20.48 4.43 -17.50
C SER A 224 -19.40 5.45 -17.83
N PHE A 225 -19.03 5.53 -19.10
CA PHE A 225 -18.04 6.45 -19.67
C PHE A 225 -18.68 7.45 -20.64
N THR A 226 -19.90 7.91 -20.33
CA THR A 226 -20.73 8.78 -21.18
C THR A 226 -20.32 10.26 -21.16
N GLY A 227 -19.30 10.63 -20.39
CA GLY A 227 -18.70 11.98 -20.36
C GLY A 227 -17.22 11.99 -20.80
N GLN A 228 -16.56 13.14 -20.66
CA GLN A 228 -15.10 13.24 -20.78
C GLN A 228 -14.44 12.57 -19.57
N VAL A 229 -14.26 11.26 -19.65
CA VAL A 229 -13.41 10.51 -18.72
C VAL A 229 -12.02 10.42 -19.35
N GLU A 230 -11.02 11.00 -18.68
CA GLU A 230 -9.63 10.98 -19.13
C GLU A 230 -9.15 9.53 -19.35
N GLY A 231 -8.46 9.26 -20.46
CA GLY A 231 -8.02 7.92 -20.86
C GLY A 231 -9.13 6.98 -21.38
N SER A 232 -10.41 7.33 -21.31
CA SER A 232 -11.50 6.45 -21.79
C SER A 232 -11.48 6.25 -23.31
N SER A 233 -11.02 7.25 -24.07
CA SER A 233 -10.85 7.15 -25.52
C SER A 233 -9.74 6.17 -25.88
N ASP A 234 -8.61 6.22 -25.16
CA ASP A 234 -7.45 5.34 -25.40
C ASP A 234 -7.78 3.87 -25.12
N LEU A 235 -8.69 3.64 -24.17
CA LEU A 235 -9.21 2.32 -23.83
C LEU A 235 -10.41 1.91 -24.71
N GLY A 236 -10.86 2.76 -25.63
CA GLY A 236 -12.03 2.51 -26.48
C GLY A 236 -13.34 2.36 -25.68
N LEU A 237 -13.41 2.96 -24.51
CA LEU A 237 -14.53 2.92 -23.56
C LEU A 237 -15.45 4.14 -23.69
N HIS A 238 -15.03 5.20 -24.39
CA HIS A 238 -15.84 6.41 -24.55
C HIS A 238 -17.27 6.11 -25.04
N GLY A 239 -18.28 6.64 -24.33
CA GLY A 239 -19.69 6.44 -24.62
C GLY A 239 -20.24 5.05 -24.23
N LYS A 240 -19.43 4.17 -23.63
CA LYS A 240 -19.83 2.81 -23.25
C LYS A 240 -20.17 2.70 -21.77
N SER A 241 -20.92 1.65 -21.44
CA SER A 241 -21.09 1.16 -20.07
C SER A 241 -20.51 -0.24 -19.99
N ILE A 242 -19.72 -0.53 -18.96
CA ILE A 242 -19.13 -1.86 -18.73
C ILE A 242 -19.64 -2.45 -17.42
N THR A 243 -19.97 -3.73 -17.45
CA THR A 243 -20.32 -4.49 -16.25
C THR A 243 -19.09 -5.19 -15.66
N TRP A 244 -19.17 -5.62 -14.41
CA TRP A 244 -18.12 -6.42 -13.79
C TRP A 244 -17.96 -7.81 -14.41
N LYS A 245 -19.00 -8.31 -15.10
CA LYS A 245 -18.89 -9.53 -15.92
C LYS A 245 -18.02 -9.28 -17.16
N ASP A 246 -18.15 -8.11 -17.79
CA ASP A 246 -17.30 -7.74 -18.94
C ASP A 246 -15.84 -7.58 -18.51
N VAL A 247 -15.60 -6.98 -17.33
CA VAL A 247 -14.26 -6.90 -16.73
C VAL A 247 -13.68 -8.30 -16.51
N ALA A 248 -14.46 -9.23 -15.94
CA ALA A 248 -14.01 -10.60 -15.71
C ALA A 248 -13.63 -11.33 -17.01
N VAL A 249 -14.43 -11.17 -18.08
CA VAL A 249 -14.11 -11.71 -19.41
C VAL A 249 -12.80 -11.14 -19.93
N ASN A 250 -12.60 -9.82 -19.83
CA ASN A 250 -11.36 -9.16 -20.26
C ASN A 250 -10.12 -9.63 -19.47
N LEU A 251 -10.26 -9.88 -18.16
CA LEU A 251 -9.18 -10.42 -17.33
C LEU A 251 -8.75 -11.82 -17.81
N ILE A 252 -9.72 -12.70 -18.11
CA ILE A 252 -9.44 -14.05 -18.63
C ILE A 252 -8.74 -13.97 -19.99
N GLN A 253 -9.24 -13.11 -20.89
CA GLN A 253 -8.62 -12.91 -22.20
C GLN A 253 -7.21 -12.33 -22.08
N SER A 254 -6.99 -11.38 -21.17
CA SER A 254 -5.66 -10.81 -20.89
C SER A 254 -4.70 -11.89 -20.41
N ARG A 255 -5.12 -12.72 -19.45
CA ARG A 255 -4.34 -13.87 -18.98
C ARG A 255 -3.97 -14.82 -20.13
N SER A 256 -4.93 -15.17 -20.99
CA SER A 256 -4.65 -16.05 -22.13
C SER A 256 -3.59 -15.47 -23.07
N ARG A 257 -3.65 -14.17 -23.37
CA ARG A 257 -2.62 -13.49 -24.17
C ARG A 257 -1.25 -13.46 -23.49
N LEU A 258 -1.21 -13.18 -22.18
CA LEU A 258 0.04 -13.16 -21.41
C LEU A 258 0.66 -14.55 -21.34
N ASN A 259 -0.12 -15.59 -21.08
CA ASN A 259 0.34 -16.97 -21.09
C ASN A 259 0.94 -17.35 -22.44
N LYS A 260 0.28 -16.99 -23.54
CA LYS A 260 0.81 -17.26 -24.89
C LYS A 260 2.13 -16.53 -25.16
N LYS A 261 2.30 -15.31 -24.64
CA LYS A 261 3.59 -14.58 -24.71
C LYS A 261 4.67 -15.19 -23.82
N ALA A 262 4.27 -15.88 -22.76
CA ALA A 262 5.16 -16.57 -21.84
C ALA A 262 5.55 -17.98 -22.33
N GLU A 263 4.89 -18.52 -23.35
CA GLU A 263 5.28 -19.79 -23.96
C GLU A 263 6.72 -19.73 -24.48
N GLY A 264 7.55 -20.66 -24.02
CA GLY A 264 8.96 -20.73 -24.38
C GLY A 264 9.87 -19.79 -23.58
N ILE A 265 9.35 -19.04 -22.60
CA ILE A 265 10.18 -18.32 -21.63
C ILE A 265 10.77 -19.32 -20.63
N ASP A 266 12.09 -19.33 -20.52
CA ASP A 266 12.81 -20.06 -19.49
C ASP A 266 12.75 -19.29 -18.16
N MET A 267 12.03 -19.83 -17.19
CA MET A 267 11.83 -19.18 -15.89
C MET A 267 13.12 -19.09 -15.07
N THR A 268 14.07 -20.01 -15.25
CA THR A 268 15.38 -19.93 -14.60
C THR A 268 16.16 -18.73 -15.14
N VAL A 269 16.12 -18.51 -16.46
CA VAL A 269 16.75 -17.32 -17.07
C VAL A 269 16.07 -16.04 -16.59
N VAL A 270 14.74 -16.03 -16.43
CA VAL A 270 14.02 -14.87 -15.88
C VAL A 270 14.46 -14.58 -14.45
N GLU A 271 14.54 -15.59 -13.60
CA GLU A 271 14.98 -15.45 -12.20
C GLU A 271 16.40 -14.87 -12.12
N GLU A 272 17.34 -15.46 -12.86
CA GLU A 272 18.72 -14.97 -12.94
C GLU A 272 18.80 -13.53 -13.46
N THR A 273 17.98 -13.19 -14.46
CA THR A 273 17.90 -11.83 -15.01
C THR A 273 17.33 -10.85 -13.99
N ILE A 274 16.37 -11.25 -13.16
CA ILE A 274 15.84 -10.42 -12.08
C ILE A 274 16.94 -10.18 -11.04
N ILE A 275 17.63 -11.22 -10.58
CA ILE A 275 18.73 -11.11 -9.61
C ILE A 275 19.78 -10.10 -10.10
N ASP A 276 20.16 -10.17 -11.39
CA ASP A 276 21.15 -9.28 -11.96
C ASP A 276 20.63 -7.84 -12.13
N ASN A 277 19.40 -7.66 -12.63
CA ASN A 277 18.81 -6.32 -12.85
C ASN A 277 18.55 -5.56 -11.55
N PHE A 278 18.26 -6.29 -10.47
CA PHE A 278 18.10 -5.71 -9.14
C PHE A 278 19.42 -5.61 -8.36
N TYR A 279 20.55 -5.99 -8.99
CA TYR A 279 21.87 -6.00 -8.36
C TYR A 279 21.88 -6.75 -7.03
N MET A 280 21.15 -7.87 -6.98
CA MET A 280 21.00 -8.65 -5.76
C MET A 280 22.32 -9.33 -5.38
N ASN A 281 22.55 -9.44 -4.07
CA ASN A 281 23.81 -9.95 -3.53
C ASN A 281 23.88 -11.49 -3.63
N ARG A 282 24.42 -11.97 -4.75
CA ARG A 282 24.65 -13.40 -5.00
C ARG A 282 25.59 -14.06 -4.00
N LYS A 283 26.54 -13.33 -3.42
CA LYS A 283 27.56 -13.90 -2.52
C LYS A 283 26.92 -14.41 -1.22
N ASP A 284 25.95 -13.67 -0.71
CA ASP A 284 25.30 -13.97 0.57
C ASP A 284 23.98 -14.74 0.37
N MET A 285 23.62 -15.06 -0.87
CA MET A 285 22.46 -15.86 -1.23
C MET A 285 22.73 -17.34 -0.94
N LEU A 286 21.92 -17.91 -0.06
CA LEU A 286 21.83 -19.36 0.13
C LEU A 286 20.93 -19.97 -0.96
N GLU A 287 21.11 -21.26 -1.26
CA GLU A 287 20.29 -22.00 -2.25
C GLU A 287 20.36 -21.40 -3.67
N GLN A 288 21.56 -21.32 -4.24
CA GLN A 288 21.82 -20.73 -5.57
C GLN A 288 21.34 -21.57 -6.76
N SER A 289 20.49 -22.57 -6.55
CA SER A 289 20.10 -23.58 -7.54
C SER A 289 18.65 -24.01 -7.40
#